data_AF-A0A7S9J2F1-F1
#
_entry.id   AF-A0A7S9J2F1-F1
#
_cell.length_a   1.000
_cell.length_b   1.000
_cell.length_c   1.000
_cell.angle_alpha   90.00
_cell.angle_beta   90.00
_cell.angle_gamma   90.00
#
_symmetry.space_group_name_H-M   'P 1'
#
loop_
_entity.id
_entity.type
_entity.pdbx_description
1 polymer ?
#
loop_
_entity_poly.entity_id
_entity_poly.type
_entity_poly.pdbx_seq_one_letter_code
_entity_poly.pdbx_strand_id
1 'polypeptide(L)'
;MTQALFEYRGAADNEIKHTGLLAVIFECYKQRKQTQYCEYGAALSPYYLSLFAVLESPSTQKGIGFMHLSTLLNDCGEFDNAIAVCQKAKDYGLSDGTVTGFEGRIIRIGKAKAKSLK
;
A
#
# COMPACT_ATOMS: atom_id res chain seq x y z
N MET A 1 8.42 7.78 35.29
CA MET A 1 7.04 7.77 34.76
C MET A 1 7.12 7.71 33.24
N THR A 2 7.63 6.61 32.67
CA THR A 2 8.32 6.72 31.36
C THR A 2 8.31 5.49 30.47
N GLN A 3 7.94 4.29 30.96
CA GLN A 3 7.84 3.09 30.11
C GLN A 3 6.37 2.80 29.76
N ALA A 4 5.51 2.67 30.77
CA ALA A 4 4.07 2.43 30.58
C ALA A 4 3.34 3.51 29.75
N LEU A 5 3.81 4.76 29.78
CA LEU A 5 3.22 5.87 29.01
C LEU A 5 3.69 5.88 27.55
N PHE A 6 4.88 5.34 27.29
CA PHE A 6 5.42 5.12 25.95
C PHE A 6 4.78 3.88 25.32
N GLU A 7 4.61 2.81 26.09
CA GLU A 7 3.87 1.60 25.74
C GLU A 7 2.39 1.91 25.47
N TYR A 8 1.72 2.71 26.30
CA TYR A 8 0.34 3.14 26.08
C TYR A 8 0.15 3.99 24.81
N ARG A 9 1.10 4.90 24.51
CA ARG A 9 1.05 5.74 23.31
C ARG A 9 1.47 5.00 22.03
N GLY A 10 2.40 4.05 22.14
CA GLY A 10 2.90 3.21 21.03
C GLY A 10 1.94 2.09 20.63
N ALA A 11 1.33 1.41 21.62
CA ALA A 11 0.58 0.17 21.40
C ALA A 11 -0.80 0.32 20.73
N ALA A 12 -1.31 1.55 20.51
CA ALA A 12 -2.68 1.73 20.02
C ALA A 12 -2.83 2.68 18.82
N ASP A 13 -2.05 3.75 18.70
CA ASP A 13 -2.43 4.83 17.76
C ASP A 13 -2.06 4.52 16.30
N ASN A 14 -0.85 3.98 16.04
CA ASN A 14 -0.42 3.73 14.67
C ASN A 14 -1.07 2.49 14.05
N GLU A 15 -1.27 1.42 14.82
CA GLU A 15 -1.98 0.21 14.36
C GLU A 15 -3.47 0.51 14.08
N ILE A 16 -4.13 1.33 14.91
CA ILE A 16 -5.52 1.77 14.67
C ILE A 16 -5.58 2.65 13.42
N LYS A 17 -4.69 3.65 13.28
CA LYS A 17 -4.60 4.47 12.08
C LYS A 17 -4.35 3.62 10.83
N HIS A 18 -3.49 2.61 10.93
CA HIS A 18 -3.16 1.74 9.81
C HIS A 18 -4.37 0.91 9.40
N THR A 19 -5.07 0.33 10.36
CA THR A 19 -6.31 -0.41 10.13
C THR A 19 -7.38 0.48 9.47
N GLY A 20 -7.57 1.70 9.99
CA GLY A 20 -8.52 2.66 9.44
C GLY A 20 -8.18 3.09 8.01
N LEU A 21 -6.91 3.45 7.77
CA LEU A 21 -6.44 3.84 6.44
C LEU A 21 -6.51 2.66 5.45
N LEU A 22 -6.20 1.44 5.90
CA LEU A 22 -6.33 0.23 5.10
C LEU A 22 -7.78 0.00 4.67
N ALA A 23 -8.75 0.23 5.55
CA ALA A 23 -10.17 0.12 5.23
C ALA A 23 -10.60 1.14 4.17
N VAL A 24 -10.14 2.39 4.27
CA VAL A 24 -10.40 3.44 3.25
C VAL A 24 -9.82 3.04 1.89
N ILE A 25 -8.55 2.59 1.87
CA ILE A 25 -7.90 2.12 0.64
C ILE A 25 -8.65 0.94 0.03
N PHE A 26 -9.12 0.01 0.85
CA PHE A 26 -9.91 -1.14 0.39
C PHE A 26 -11.22 -0.69 -0.26
N GLU A 27 -11.93 0.27 0.32
CA GLU A 27 -13.16 0.79 -0.27
C GLU A 27 -12.90 1.51 -1.60
N CYS A 28 -11.84 2.31 -1.67
CA CYS A 28 -11.39 2.93 -2.93
C CYS A 28 -11.06 1.87 -3.99
N TYR A 29 -10.35 0.81 -3.61
CA TYR A 29 -10.02 -0.31 -4.48
C TYR A 29 -11.27 -1.03 -5.02
N LYS A 30 -12.29 -1.27 -4.18
CA LYS A 30 -13.56 -1.87 -4.65
C LYS A 30 -14.27 -0.99 -5.67
N GLN A 31 -14.16 0.33 -5.51
CA GLN A 31 -14.81 1.32 -6.36
C GLN A 31 -13.91 1.90 -7.46
N ARG A 32 -12.70 1.34 -7.68
CA ARG A 32 -11.65 1.83 -8.60
C ARG A 32 -12.07 2.06 -10.06
N LYS A 33 -13.25 1.59 -10.47
CA LYS A 33 -13.81 1.89 -11.80
C LYS A 33 -14.46 3.27 -11.88
N GLN A 34 -14.73 3.90 -10.74
CA GLN A 34 -15.11 5.30 -10.64
C GLN A 34 -13.84 6.14 -10.47
N THR A 35 -13.60 7.07 -11.38
CA THR A 35 -12.39 7.91 -11.43
C THR A 35 -12.07 8.56 -10.08
N GLN A 36 -13.08 9.15 -9.43
CA GLN A 36 -12.92 9.82 -8.13
C GLN A 36 -12.35 8.91 -7.03
N TYR A 37 -12.78 7.64 -6.97
CA TYR A 37 -12.28 6.68 -5.96
C TYR A 37 -10.90 6.15 -6.32
N CYS A 38 -10.63 5.98 -7.62
CA CYS A 38 -9.32 5.56 -8.09
C CYS A 38 -8.24 6.59 -7.75
N GLU A 39 -8.48 7.86 -8.12
CA GLU A 39 -7.55 8.97 -7.90
C GLU A 39 -7.38 9.26 -6.41
N TYR A 40 -8.48 9.34 -5.65
CA TYR A 40 -8.41 9.53 -4.21
C TYR A 40 -7.63 8.39 -3.53
N GLY A 41 -7.94 7.14 -3.88
CA GLY A 41 -7.24 5.98 -3.33
C GLY A 41 -5.74 5.95 -3.67
N ALA A 42 -5.36 6.32 -4.90
CA ALA A 42 -3.97 6.43 -5.33
C ALA A 42 -3.20 7.51 -4.53
N ALA A 43 -3.84 8.66 -4.29
CA ALA A 43 -3.28 9.77 -3.51
C ALA A 43 -3.03 9.43 -2.02
N LEU A 44 -3.62 8.34 -1.51
CA LEU A 44 -3.35 7.86 -0.13
C LEU A 44 -2.01 7.14 0.01
N SER A 45 -1.33 6.80 -1.09
CA SER A 45 -0.09 6.03 -1.05
C SER A 45 1.02 6.62 -0.16
N PRO A 46 1.31 7.94 -0.14
CA PRO A 46 2.39 8.49 0.70
C PRO A 46 2.05 8.39 2.18
N TYR A 47 0.77 8.59 2.54
CA TYR A 47 0.27 8.49 3.91
C TYR A 47 0.37 7.06 4.42
N TYR A 48 -0.04 6.09 3.60
CA TYR A 48 0.05 4.68 3.95
C TYR A 48 1.49 4.22 4.12
N LEU A 49 2.40 4.59 3.21
CA LEU A 49 3.81 4.23 3.30
C LEU A 49 4.48 4.83 4.54
N SER A 50 4.17 6.11 4.85
CA SER A 50 4.72 6.80 6.02
C SER A 50 4.23 6.16 7.33
N LEU A 51 2.94 5.83 7.39
CA LEU A 51 2.34 5.17 8.54
C LEU A 51 2.86 3.74 8.72
N PHE A 52 2.99 2.98 7.64
CA PHE A 52 3.49 1.60 7.68
C PHE A 52 4.94 1.52 8.17
N ALA A 53 5.77 2.52 7.82
CA ALA A 53 7.16 2.59 8.24
C ALA A 53 7.36 2.80 9.75
N VAL A 54 6.33 3.28 10.46
CA VAL A 54 6.37 3.55 11.90
C VAL A 54 5.54 2.54 12.71
N LEU A 55 5.10 1.45 12.10
CA LEU A 55 4.49 0.33 12.82
C LEU A 55 5.56 -0.43 13.61
N GLU A 56 5.17 -0.98 14.76
CA GLU A 56 6.09 -1.73 15.63
C GLU A 56 6.55 -3.05 14.98
N SER A 57 5.71 -3.66 14.14
CA SER A 57 6.02 -4.93 13.47
C SER A 57 5.54 -4.94 12.02
N PRO A 58 6.18 -4.19 11.10
CA PRO A 58 5.74 -4.08 9.71
C PRO A 58 5.77 -5.43 8.96
N SER A 59 6.70 -6.33 9.29
CA SER A 59 6.86 -7.64 8.63
C SER A 59 5.78 -8.67 9.00
N THR A 60 5.03 -8.45 10.07
CA THR A 60 3.93 -9.35 10.48
C THR A 60 2.60 -8.97 9.83
N GLN A 61 2.54 -7.78 9.22
CA GLN A 61 1.36 -7.27 8.53
C GLN A 61 1.12 -8.00 7.19
N LYS A 62 -0.09 -7.88 6.65
CA LYS A 62 -0.41 -8.40 5.31
C LYS A 62 -0.04 -7.38 4.23
N GLY A 63 0.46 -7.85 3.09
CA GLY A 63 0.77 -6.99 1.93
C GLY A 63 -0.45 -6.44 1.17
N ILE A 64 -1.67 -6.69 1.64
CA ILE A 64 -2.90 -6.36 0.91
C ILE A 64 -3.07 -4.84 0.66
N GLY A 65 -2.65 -3.98 1.60
CA GLY A 65 -2.68 -2.53 1.41
C GLY A 65 -1.77 -2.07 0.26
N PHE A 66 -0.54 -2.60 0.19
CA PHE A 66 0.39 -2.37 -0.91
C PHE A 66 -0.16 -2.91 -2.25
N MET A 67 -0.83 -4.06 -2.22
CA MET A 67 -1.47 -4.65 -3.38
C MET A 67 -2.61 -3.76 -3.92
N HIS A 68 -3.47 -3.23 -3.04
CA HIS A 68 -4.54 -2.30 -3.44
C HIS A 68 -3.96 -1.00 -4.00
N LEU A 69 -3.02 -0.37 -3.30
CA LEU A 69 -2.39 0.89 -3.72
C LEU A 69 -1.68 0.75 -5.07
N SER A 70 -0.88 -0.29 -5.26
CA SER A 70 -0.23 -0.54 -6.55
C SER A 70 -1.22 -0.74 -7.69
N THR A 71 -2.41 -1.29 -7.42
CA THR A 71 -3.47 -1.41 -8.43
C THR A 71 -4.11 -0.07 -8.74
N LEU A 72 -4.41 0.74 -7.71
CA LEU A 72 -5.00 2.08 -7.88
C LEU A 72 -4.05 3.01 -8.63
N LEU A 73 -2.77 3.06 -8.24
CA LEU A 73 -1.74 3.84 -8.92
C LEU A 73 -1.57 3.40 -10.39
N ASN A 74 -1.56 2.09 -10.65
CA ASN A 74 -1.49 1.58 -12.02
C ASN A 74 -2.73 1.96 -12.85
N ASP A 75 -3.93 1.90 -12.27
CA ASP A 75 -5.17 2.28 -12.95
C ASP A 75 -5.22 3.81 -13.21
N CYS A 76 -4.54 4.62 -12.39
CA CYS A 76 -4.31 6.06 -12.62
C CYS A 76 -3.17 6.37 -13.61
N GLY A 77 -2.45 5.36 -14.13
CA GLY A 77 -1.29 5.56 -14.98
C GLY A 77 -0.02 6.01 -14.25
N GLU A 78 -0.04 6.04 -12.91
CA GLU A 78 1.13 6.34 -12.06
C GLU A 78 2.02 5.10 -11.90
N PHE A 79 2.52 4.58 -13.02
CA PHE A 79 3.23 3.29 -13.07
C PHE A 79 4.48 3.24 -12.19
N ASP A 80 5.24 4.34 -12.13
CA ASP A 80 6.47 4.39 -11.33
C ASP A 80 6.17 4.35 -9.83
N ASN A 81 5.14 5.08 -9.38
CA ASN A 81 4.68 5.02 -8.00
C ASN A 81 4.12 3.64 -7.67
N ALA A 82 3.38 3.01 -8.60
CA ALA A 82 2.85 1.66 -8.43
C ALA A 82 3.96 0.62 -8.24
N ILE A 83 5.06 0.72 -9.02
CA ILE A 83 6.24 -0.13 -8.88
C ILE A 83 6.94 0.14 -7.55
N ALA A 84 7.13 1.41 -7.17
CA ALA A 84 7.79 1.79 -5.93
C ALA A 84 7.06 1.22 -4.69
N VAL A 85 5.73 1.26 -4.66
CA VAL A 85 4.91 0.63 -3.61
C VAL A 85 5.16 -0.88 -3.55
N CYS A 86 5.21 -1.57 -4.69
CA CYS A 86 5.50 -3.00 -4.73
C CYS A 86 6.91 -3.31 -4.21
N GLN A 87 7.90 -2.49 -4.58
CA GLN A 87 9.27 -2.66 -4.12
C GLN A 87 9.37 -2.45 -2.60
N LYS A 88 8.70 -1.44 -2.05
CA LYS A 88 8.62 -1.25 -0.60
C LYS A 88 8.00 -2.44 0.13
N ALA A 89 6.94 -3.03 -0.44
CA ALA A 89 6.35 -4.22 0.14
C ALA A 89 7.33 -5.40 0.18
N LYS A 90 8.17 -5.56 -0.85
CA LYS A 90 9.25 -6.55 -0.87
C LYS A 90 10.33 -6.26 0.18
N ASP A 91 10.71 -4.99 0.37
CA ASP A 91 11.68 -4.59 1.38
C ASP A 91 11.21 -4.97 2.80
N TYR A 92 9.90 -4.95 3.04
CA TYR A 92 9.27 -5.42 4.29
C TYR A 92 9.02 -6.94 4.35
N GLY A 93 9.35 -7.70 3.30
CA GLY A 93 9.14 -9.15 3.24
C GLY A 93 7.67 -9.56 3.01
N LEU A 94 6.82 -8.67 2.49
CA LEU A 94 5.39 -8.90 2.36
C LEU A 94 5.04 -9.67 1.07
N SER A 95 3.92 -10.39 1.10
CA SER A 95 3.32 -11.05 -0.06
C SER A 95 2.05 -10.35 -0.52
N ASP A 96 1.80 -10.34 -1.83
CA ASP A 96 0.58 -9.79 -2.45
C ASP A 96 -0.54 -10.85 -2.57
N GLY A 97 -0.33 -12.05 -2.03
CA GLY A 97 -1.29 -13.16 -2.04
C GLY A 97 -1.27 -14.00 -3.33
N THR A 98 -0.41 -13.68 -4.30
CA THR A 98 -0.23 -14.49 -5.51
C THR A 98 1.00 -15.37 -5.44
N VAL A 99 1.05 -16.43 -6.27
CA VAL A 99 2.21 -17.33 -6.37
C VAL A 99 3.52 -16.57 -6.68
N THR A 100 3.43 -15.53 -7.51
CA THR A 100 4.58 -14.73 -7.95
C THR A 100 4.88 -13.52 -7.05
N GLY A 101 4.02 -13.25 -6.05
CA GLY A 101 4.14 -12.09 -5.17
C GLY A 101 4.20 -10.74 -5.90
N PHE A 102 4.79 -9.76 -5.21
CA PHE A 102 5.04 -8.42 -5.74
C PHE A 102 6.01 -8.39 -6.93
N GLU A 103 6.87 -9.40 -7.10
CA GLU A 103 7.76 -9.51 -8.26
C GLU A 103 6.97 -9.63 -9.56
N GLY A 104 6.02 -10.59 -9.59
CA GLY A 104 5.14 -10.76 -10.74
C GLY A 104 4.28 -9.51 -11.00
N ARG A 105 3.91 -8.78 -9.95
CA ARG A 105 3.16 -7.52 -10.07
C ARG A 105 3.98 -6.40 -10.71
N ILE A 106 5.23 -6.21 -10.28
CA ILE A 106 6.15 -5.22 -10.86
C ILE A 106 6.30 -5.45 -12.37
N ILE A 107 6.49 -6.71 -12.78
CA ILE A 107 6.61 -7.07 -14.20
C ILE A 107 5.35 -6.69 -14.98
N ARG A 108 4.15 -6.96 -14.45
CA ARG A 108 2.88 -6.61 -15.11
C ARG A 108 2.69 -5.09 -15.24
N ILE A 109 3.01 -4.33 -14.19
CA ILE A 109 2.94 -2.87 -14.21
C ILE A 109 3.95 -2.30 -15.22
N GLY A 110 5.18 -2.83 -15.26
CA GLY A 110 6.19 -2.42 -16.24
C GLY A 110 5.75 -2.66 -17.69
N LYS A 111 5.06 -3.78 -17.96
CA LYS A 111 4.44 -4.04 -19.27
C LYS A 111 3.33 -3.04 -19.60
N ALA A 112 2.50 -2.67 -18.62
CA ALA A 112 1.46 -1.66 -18.79
C ALA A 112 2.05 -0.28 -19.12
N LYS A 113 3.10 0.13 -18.40
CA LYS A 113 3.88 1.35 -18.68
C LYS A 113 4.44 1.36 -20.10
N ALA A 114 5.11 0.29 -20.51
CA ALA A 114 5.67 0.19 -21.85
C ALA A 114 4.60 0.26 -22.94
N LYS A 115 3.37 -0.22 -22.66
CA LYS A 115 2.24 -0.13 -23.57
C LYS A 115 1.66 1.28 -23.65
N SER A 116 1.63 2.04 -22.55
CA SER A 116 1.08 3.41 -22.54
C SER A 116 1.98 4.45 -23.24
N LEU A 117 3.24 4.10 -23.50
CA LEU A 117 4.21 4.94 -24.21
C LEU A 117 4.23 4.70 -25.72
N LYS A 118 3.46 3.72 -26.21
CA LYS A 118 3.29 3.40 -27.63
C LYS A 118 2.03 4.05 -28.17
#